data_AF-A0A9Q3BLW5-F1
#
_entry.id   AF-A0A9Q3BLW5-F1
#
_cell.length_a   1.000
_cell.length_b   1.000
_cell.length_c   1.000
_cell.angle_alpha   90.00
_cell.angle_beta   90.00
_cell.angle_gamma   90.00
#
_symmetry.space_group_name_H-M   'P 1'
#
loop_
_entity.id
_entity.type
_entity.pdbx_description
1 polymer ?
#
loop_
_entity_poly.entity_id
_entity_poly.type
_entity_poly.pdbx_seq_one_letter_code
_entity_poly.pdbx_strand_id
1 'polypeptide(L)'
;MWKRACDTASQCISEAKEYNKQRYDKLHMEPEFKEGDQVLVSTLNFNNLKGPKEMGDSFVEPFTIIELIGEDKFPSRKKTYTPQDIVEVEDSSGPVKKIRARKIRLNGKDQRQYLVRFKNQTADKDKW
;
A
#
# COMPACT_ATOMS: atom_id res chain seq x y z
N MET A 1 23.18 -19.23 20.07
CA MET A 1 23.52 -18.42 18.88
C MET A 1 22.31 -17.68 18.32
N TRP A 2 21.13 -18.33 18.19
CA TRP A 2 19.88 -17.71 17.70
C TRP A 2 19.32 -16.54 18.52
N LYS A 3 19.29 -16.64 19.86
CA LYS A 3 18.73 -15.56 20.73
C LYS A 3 19.40 -14.21 20.50
N ARG A 4 20.73 -14.16 20.48
CA ARG A 4 21.50 -12.94 20.16
C ARG A 4 21.12 -12.35 18.81
N ALA A 5 20.89 -13.20 17.80
CA ALA A 5 20.49 -12.73 16.47
C ALA A 5 19.07 -12.10 16.50
N CYS A 6 18.13 -12.69 17.23
CA CYS A 6 16.79 -12.10 17.43
C CYS A 6 16.86 -10.78 18.20
N ASP A 7 17.67 -10.71 19.24
CA ASP A 7 17.85 -9.50 20.05
C ASP A 7 18.45 -8.36 19.21
N THR A 8 19.51 -8.65 18.45
CA THR A 8 20.11 -7.68 17.52
C THR A 8 19.14 -7.26 16.42
N ALA A 9 18.41 -8.21 15.81
CA ALA A 9 17.40 -7.88 14.82
C ALA A 9 16.30 -6.98 15.38
N SER A 10 15.88 -7.24 16.63
CA SER A 10 14.86 -6.42 17.31
C SER A 10 15.36 -5.00 17.58
N GLN A 11 16.62 -4.86 18.02
CA GLN A 11 17.29 -3.58 18.23
C GLN A 11 17.42 -2.78 16.92
N CYS A 12 17.85 -3.42 15.83
CA CYS A 12 17.94 -2.76 14.53
C CYS A 12 16.58 -2.22 14.06
N ILE A 13 15.49 -2.97 14.33
CA ILE A 13 14.13 -2.52 13.98
C ILE A 13 13.71 -1.32 14.84
N SER A 14 13.97 -1.33 16.15
CA SER A 14 13.63 -0.20 17.01
C SER A 14 14.41 1.05 16.65
N GLU A 15 15.72 0.94 16.42
CA GLU A 15 16.58 2.05 16.03
C GLU A 15 16.17 2.63 14.67
N ALA A 16 15.84 1.78 13.70
CA ALA A 16 15.36 2.24 12.40
C ALA A 16 14.01 2.97 12.50
N LYS A 17 13.09 2.49 13.35
CA LYS A 17 11.82 3.18 13.62
C LYS A 17 12.06 4.54 14.27
N GLU A 18 12.95 4.60 15.25
CA GLU A 18 13.27 5.83 15.96
C GLU A 18 13.97 6.85 15.05
N TYR A 19 14.94 6.42 14.24
CA TYR A 19 15.60 7.25 13.24
C TYR A 19 14.59 7.85 12.25
N ASN A 20 13.68 7.02 11.74
CA ASN A 20 12.63 7.48 10.83
C ASN A 20 11.69 8.48 11.51
N LYS A 21 11.30 8.23 12.77
CA LYS A 21 10.48 9.15 13.56
C LYS A 21 11.18 10.49 13.75
N GLN A 22 12.43 10.49 14.22
CA GLN A 22 13.21 11.72 14.42
C GLN A 22 13.40 12.50 13.11
N ARG A 23 13.67 11.81 12.01
CA ARG A 23 13.76 12.43 10.67
C ARG A 23 12.43 13.04 10.24
N TYR A 24 11.33 12.34 10.49
CA TYR A 24 9.98 12.81 10.19
C TYR A 24 9.68 14.06 11.01
N ASP A 25 9.76 13.97 12.34
CA ASP A 25 9.47 15.06 13.28
C ASP A 25 10.33 16.30 13.01
N LYS A 26 11.59 16.12 12.59
CA LYS A 26 12.49 17.24 12.24
C LYS A 26 12.09 17.97 10.96
N LEU A 27 11.53 17.26 9.98
CA LEU A 27 11.23 17.80 8.64
C LEU A 27 9.75 18.11 8.44
N HIS A 28 8.86 17.53 9.25
CA HIS A 28 7.42 17.68 9.16
C HIS A 28 6.96 18.59 10.29
N MET A 29 6.64 19.83 9.92
CA MET A 29 5.87 20.73 10.76
C MET A 29 4.43 20.67 10.26
N GLU A 30 3.50 20.34 11.14
CA GLU A 30 2.08 20.40 10.80
C GLU A 30 1.69 21.87 10.61
N PRO A 31 1.13 22.27 9.46
CA PRO A 31 0.74 23.64 9.25
C PRO A 31 -0.45 23.99 10.17
N GLU A 32 -0.32 25.08 10.91
CA GLU A 32 -1.45 25.63 11.66
C GLU A 32 -2.34 26.43 10.71
N PHE A 33 -3.57 25.97 10.52
CA PHE A 33 -4.59 26.66 9.72
C PHE A 33 -5.61 27.32 10.63
N LYS A 34 -6.04 28.56 10.30
CA LYS A 34 -7.12 29.26 11.00
C LYS A 34 -8.28 29.54 10.05
N GLU A 35 -9.48 29.60 10.62
CA GLU A 35 -10.66 30.06 9.88
C GLU A 35 -10.42 31.51 9.40
N GLY A 36 -10.71 31.77 8.14
CA GLY A 36 -10.42 33.05 7.49
C GLY A 36 -9.06 33.15 6.80
N ASP A 37 -8.14 32.19 6.99
CA ASP A 37 -6.85 32.20 6.28
C ASP A 37 -7.03 31.95 4.78
N GLN A 38 -6.24 32.66 3.97
CA GLN A 38 -6.15 32.43 2.54
C GLN A 38 -5.10 31.37 2.23
N VAL A 39 -5.53 30.28 1.60
CA VAL A 39 -4.67 29.14 1.26
C VAL A 39 -4.78 28.81 -0.22
N LEU A 40 -3.70 28.29 -0.78
CA LEU A 40 -3.64 27.80 -2.14
C LEU A 40 -3.78 26.28 -2.16
N VAL A 41 -4.58 25.75 -3.08
CA VAL A 41 -4.79 24.30 -3.21
C VAL A 41 -3.85 23.74 -4.27
N SER A 42 -3.01 22.77 -3.88
CA SER A 42 -2.06 22.15 -4.81
C SER A 42 -2.76 21.23 -5.81
N THR A 43 -2.51 21.42 -7.10
CA THR A 43 -3.06 20.59 -8.19
C THR A 43 -2.29 19.31 -8.44
N LEU A 44 -1.14 19.10 -7.79
CA LEU A 44 -0.20 18.02 -8.11
C LEU A 44 -0.80 16.61 -8.08
N ASN A 45 -1.80 16.39 -7.22
CA ASN A 45 -2.45 15.09 -7.00
C ASN A 45 -3.91 15.04 -7.52
N PHE A 46 -4.33 16.01 -8.32
CA PHE A 46 -5.68 16.06 -8.86
C PHE A 46 -5.75 15.28 -10.18
N ASN A 47 -6.35 14.09 -10.14
CA ASN A 47 -6.48 13.23 -11.32
C ASN A 47 -7.60 13.66 -12.29
N ASN A 48 -8.44 14.62 -11.88
CA ASN A 48 -9.64 15.05 -12.61
C ASN A 48 -9.49 16.45 -13.25
N LEU A 49 -8.28 17.03 -13.25
CA LEU A 49 -8.03 18.30 -13.93
C LEU A 49 -7.86 18.06 -15.43
N LYS A 50 -8.54 18.88 -16.24
CA LYS A 50 -8.53 18.79 -17.69
C LYS A 50 -7.26 19.43 -18.24
N GLY A 51 -6.39 18.64 -18.86
CA GLY A 51 -5.23 19.13 -19.61
C GLY A 51 -3.91 18.45 -19.24
N PRO A 52 -2.82 18.78 -19.96
CA PRO A 52 -1.49 18.27 -19.65
C PRO A 52 -1.00 18.77 -18.30
N LYS A 53 -0.58 17.85 -17.42
CA LYS A 53 -0.12 18.14 -16.06
C LYS A 53 1.05 19.14 -15.99
N GLU A 54 1.86 19.20 -17.04
CA GLU A 54 3.08 20.00 -17.10
C GLU A 54 2.84 21.49 -17.37
N MET A 55 1.67 21.85 -17.91
CA MET A 55 1.35 23.24 -18.29
C MET A 55 0.33 23.90 -17.36
N GLY A 56 -0.24 23.15 -16.41
CA GLY A 56 -1.16 23.69 -15.41
C GLY A 56 -0.43 24.33 -14.24
N ASP A 57 -1.03 25.35 -13.64
CA ASP A 57 -0.52 25.93 -12.40
C ASP A 57 -0.47 24.86 -11.30
N SER A 58 0.64 24.84 -10.56
CA SER A 58 0.86 23.88 -9.45
C SER A 58 -0.03 24.17 -8.24
N PHE A 59 -0.57 25.38 -8.16
CA PHE A 59 -1.44 25.87 -7.11
C PHE A 59 -2.59 26.65 -7.75
N VAL A 60 -3.83 26.36 -7.34
CA VAL A 60 -5.01 27.12 -7.75
C VAL A 60 -5.28 28.20 -6.72
N GLU A 61 -5.85 29.30 -7.20
CA GLU A 61 -6.40 30.50 -6.54
C GLU A 61 -6.49 30.52 -4.99
N PRO A 62 -6.38 31.70 -4.38
CA PRO A 62 -6.53 31.82 -2.93
C PRO A 62 -7.96 31.46 -2.50
N PHE A 63 -8.09 30.41 -1.71
CA PHE A 63 -9.33 29.99 -1.06
C PHE A 63 -9.30 30.42 0.40
N THR A 64 -10.45 30.84 0.92
CA THR A 64 -10.61 31.14 2.34
C THR A 64 -11.05 29.89 3.09
N ILE A 65 -10.39 29.56 4.19
CA ILE A 65 -10.82 28.49 5.09
C ILE A 65 -12.10 28.92 5.81
N ILE A 66 -13.18 28.15 5.63
CA ILE A 66 -14.49 28.44 6.24
C ILE A 66 -14.64 27.78 7.61
N GLU A 67 -14.29 26.50 7.70
CA GLU A 67 -14.41 25.69 8.92
C GLU A 67 -13.28 24.65 8.95
N LEU A 68 -12.69 24.45 10.13
CA LEU A 68 -11.74 23.36 10.35
C LEU A 68 -12.47 22.07 10.70
N ILE A 69 -12.45 21.10 9.78
CA ILE A 69 -13.07 19.80 10.00
C ILE A 69 -12.08 18.85 10.71
N GLY A 70 -12.38 18.49 11.96
CA GLY A 70 -11.59 17.53 12.74
C GLY A 70 -11.65 16.08 12.23
N GLU A 71 -10.69 15.26 12.69
CA GLU A 71 -10.52 13.85 12.27
C GLU A 71 -11.80 13.00 12.44
N ASP A 72 -12.63 13.32 13.42
CA ASP A 72 -13.85 12.56 13.73
C ASP A 72 -14.91 12.63 12.63
N LYS A 73 -14.94 13.69 11.81
CA LYS A 73 -15.95 13.84 10.74
C LYS A 73 -15.63 13.02 9.48
N PHE A 74 -14.44 12.43 9.37
CA PHE A 74 -14.04 11.58 8.22
C PHE A 74 -13.66 10.16 8.67
N PRO A 75 -14.64 9.32 9.07
CA PRO A 75 -14.38 7.99 9.61
C PRO A 75 -13.63 7.06 8.63
N SER A 76 -13.78 7.30 7.32
CA SER A 76 -13.13 6.55 6.25
C SER A 76 -11.60 6.72 6.21
N ARG A 77 -11.05 7.75 6.88
CA ARG A 77 -9.62 8.09 6.86
C ARG A 77 -8.81 7.43 7.99
N LYS A 78 -9.45 6.65 8.87
CA LYS A 78 -8.71 5.84 9.86
C LYS A 78 -8.05 4.67 9.13
N LYS A 79 -6.76 4.84 8.77
CA LYS A 79 -5.89 3.69 8.45
C LYS A 79 -5.58 2.97 9.76
N THR A 80 -6.54 2.21 10.28
CA THR A 80 -6.25 1.28 11.37
C THR A 80 -5.41 0.16 10.80
N TYR A 81 -4.09 0.31 10.81
CA TYR A 81 -3.19 -0.84 10.70
C TYR A 81 -3.25 -1.53 12.06
N THR A 82 -4.25 -2.39 12.27
CA THR A 82 -4.09 -3.43 13.28
C THR A 82 -2.93 -4.29 12.79
N PRO A 83 -1.87 -4.53 13.60
CA PRO A 83 -1.00 -5.66 13.35
C PRO A 83 -1.94 -6.86 13.33
N GLN A 84 -2.19 -7.41 12.14
CA GLN A 84 -2.91 -8.67 12.06
C GLN A 84 -1.99 -9.67 12.76
N ASP A 85 -2.41 -10.17 13.92
CA ASP A 85 -1.93 -11.45 14.40
C ASP A 85 -1.98 -12.39 13.20
N ILE A 86 -0.88 -13.10 12.94
CA ILE A 86 -0.76 -14.01 11.82
C ILE A 86 -1.84 -15.06 12.00
N VAL A 87 -3.01 -14.84 11.40
CA VAL A 87 -4.05 -15.84 11.32
C VAL A 87 -3.43 -16.94 10.48
N GLU A 88 -3.27 -18.13 11.07
CA GLU A 88 -2.98 -19.35 10.34
C GLU A 88 -4.07 -19.50 9.28
N VAL A 89 -3.79 -19.07 8.06
CA VAL A 89 -4.71 -19.19 6.94
C VAL A 89 -4.80 -20.67 6.64
N GLU A 90 -5.94 -21.28 6.92
CA GLU A 90 -6.25 -22.63 6.45
C GLU A 90 -5.98 -22.68 4.94
N ASP A 91 -5.02 -23.52 4.56
CA ASP A 91 -4.55 -23.65 3.19
C ASP A 91 -5.72 -24.05 2.28
N SER A 92 -6.33 -23.07 1.60
CA SER A 92 -7.24 -23.36 0.51
C SER A 92 -6.43 -24.03 -0.60
N SER A 93 -6.49 -25.35 -0.67
CA SER A 93 -5.72 -26.26 -1.55
C SER A 93 -5.98 -26.06 -3.07
N GLY A 94 -6.58 -24.94 -3.47
CA GLY A 94 -6.96 -24.64 -4.83
C GLY A 94 -6.04 -23.64 -5.52
N PRO A 95 -5.83 -23.75 -6.84
CA PRO A 95 -5.14 -22.72 -7.59
C PRO A 95 -5.85 -21.38 -7.53
N VAL A 96 -5.11 -20.32 -7.24
CA VAL A 96 -5.68 -18.99 -7.01
C VAL A 96 -5.88 -18.22 -8.32
N LYS A 97 -5.01 -18.42 -9.32
CA LYS A 97 -5.15 -17.73 -10.61
C LYS A 97 -4.53 -18.48 -11.77
N LYS A 98 -5.29 -18.65 -12.85
CA LYS A 98 -4.78 -19.10 -14.14
C LYS A 98 -4.03 -17.97 -14.84
N ILE A 99 -2.75 -18.17 -15.11
CA ILE A 99 -1.84 -17.22 -15.77
C ILE A 99 -1.92 -17.37 -17.28
N ARG A 100 -1.94 -18.61 -17.79
CA ARG A 100 -1.89 -18.87 -19.23
C ARG A 100 -2.59 -20.18 -19.60
N ALA A 101 -3.11 -20.26 -20.81
CA ALA A 101 -3.56 -21.51 -21.42
C ALA A 101 -2.86 -21.72 -22.76
N ARG A 102 -2.58 -22.98 -23.10
CA ARG A 102 -2.26 -23.38 -24.47
C ARG A 102 -2.90 -24.73 -24.81
N LYS A 103 -3.22 -24.94 -26.07
CA LYS A 103 -3.71 -26.22 -26.58
C LYS A 103 -2.52 -26.96 -27.22
N ILE A 104 -2.33 -28.21 -26.85
CA ILE A 104 -1.25 -29.07 -27.34
C ILE A 104 -1.86 -30.38 -27.83
N ARG A 105 -1.29 -30.99 -28.87
CA ARG A 105 -1.72 -32.30 -29.35
C ARG A 105 -0.68 -33.32 -28.93
N LEU A 106 -1.02 -34.15 -27.94
CA LEU A 106 -0.18 -35.21 -27.40
C LEU A 106 -0.87 -36.54 -27.67
N ASN A 107 -0.14 -37.51 -28.21
CA ASN A 107 -0.64 -38.86 -28.53
C ASN A 107 -1.94 -38.84 -29.37
N GLY A 108 -2.01 -37.94 -30.36
CA GLY A 108 -3.18 -37.80 -31.23
C GLY A 108 -4.42 -37.16 -30.59
N LYS A 109 -4.36 -36.81 -29.30
CA LYS A 109 -5.45 -36.16 -28.56
C LYS A 109 -5.12 -34.70 -28.29
N ASP A 110 -6.13 -33.85 -28.46
CA ASP A 110 -6.03 -32.43 -28.13
C ASP A 110 -6.17 -32.25 -26.61
N GLN A 111 -5.13 -31.74 -25.96
CA GLN A 111 -5.09 -31.43 -24.53
C GLN A 111 -4.94 -29.92 -24.30
N ARG A 112 -5.51 -29.41 -23.20
CA ARG A 112 -5.34 -28.01 -22.77
C ARG A 112 -4.42 -27.98 -21.56
N GLN A 113 -3.30 -27.29 -21.70
CA GLN A 113 -2.36 -27.05 -20.60
C GLN A 113 -2.61 -25.66 -20.01
N TYR A 114 -2.60 -25.58 -18.68
CA TYR A 114 -2.76 -24.33 -17.94
C TYR A 114 -1.52 -24.04 -17.11
N LEU A 115 -1.04 -22.80 -17.16
CA LEU A 115 -0.09 -22.26 -16.19
C LEU A 115 -0.89 -21.57 -15.10
N VAL A 116 -0.62 -21.90 -13.85
CA VAL A 116 -1.44 -21.48 -12.71
C VAL A 116 -0.53 -20.97 -11.58
N ARG A 117 -1.01 -20.00 -10.81
CA ARG A 117 -0.33 -19.45 -9.64
C ARG A 117 -1.06 -19.91 -8.38
N PHE A 118 -0.34 -20.57 -7.49
CA PHE A 118 -0.78 -20.83 -6.12
C PHE A 118 -0.32 -19.68 -5.23
N LYS A 119 -1.12 -19.32 -4.22
CA LYS A 119 -0.76 -18.25 -3.28
C LYS A 119 0.08 -18.88 -2.16
N ASN A 120 1.26 -18.32 -1.93
CA ASN A 120 2.12 -18.61 -0.79
C ASN A 120 2.62 -20.08 -0.65
N GLN A 121 2.58 -20.87 -1.73
CA GLN A 121 3.14 -22.23 -1.74
C GLN A 121 4.24 -22.36 -2.79
N THR A 122 5.30 -23.09 -2.44
CA THR A 122 6.39 -23.47 -3.35
C THR A 122 5.94 -24.61 -4.25
N ALA A 123 6.45 -24.65 -5.49
CA ALA A 123 6.05 -25.61 -6.51
C ALA A 123 6.16 -27.10 -6.07
N ASP A 124 7.06 -27.41 -5.14
CA ASP A 124 7.26 -28.78 -4.64
C ASP A 124 6.13 -29.28 -3.71
N LYS A 125 5.25 -28.38 -3.24
CA LYS A 125 4.11 -28.72 -2.37
C LYS A 125 2.81 -28.94 -3.15
N ASP A 126 2.81 -28.76 -4.47
CA ASP A 126 1.65 -28.98 -5.32
C ASP A 126 1.38 -30.49 -5.46
N LYS A 127 0.31 -30.98 -4.82
CA LYS A 127 -0.21 -32.34 -5.06
C LYS A 127 -1.03 -32.34 -6.35
N TRP A 128 -0.64 -33.16 -7.30
CA TRP A 128 -1.37 -33.43 -8.55
C TRP A 128 -2.11 -34.77 -8.48
#